data_AF-R4X196-F1
#
_entry.id   AF-R4X196-F1
#
_cell.length_a   1.000
_cell.length_b   1.000
_cell.length_c   1.000
_cell.angle_alpha   90.00
_cell.angle_beta   90.00
_cell.angle_gamma   90.00
#
_symmetry.space_group_name_H-M   'P 1'
#
loop_
_entity.id
_entity.type
_entity.pdbx_description
1 polymer ?
#
loop_
_entity_poly.entity_id
_entity_poly.type
_entity_poly.pdbx_seq_one_letter_code
_entity_poly.pdbx_strand_id
1 'polypeptide(L)'
;MSEKRNLVAQSLNFLKMQVHLLEAATREARINEIGEIVPLLGRAELKHAVDESIQRFGMQTRIMLELDHRHEGRLLLAPDQQPQVMFILQDALSNIRKHAEAQRVSVTIVNGRDFSLLVEDDGQGLRSARSRRVCP
;
A
#
# COMPACT_ATOMS: atom_id res chain seq x y z
N MET A 1 40.30 -1.42 52.21
CA MET A 1 39.26 -2.07 51.36
C MET A 1 38.16 -1.12 50.85
N SER A 2 38.02 0.12 51.36
CA SER A 2 36.94 1.04 50.96
C SER A 2 37.15 1.75 49.61
N GLU A 3 38.39 2.09 49.28
CA GLU A 3 38.74 2.94 48.12
C GLU A 3 38.50 2.26 46.76
N LYS A 4 38.78 0.95 46.66
CA LYS A 4 38.51 0.14 45.44
C LYS A 4 37.01 0.02 45.12
N ARG A 5 36.13 0.04 46.13
CA ARG A 5 34.67 -0.05 45.92
C ARG A 5 34.09 1.23 45.32
N ASN A 6 34.67 2.38 45.65
CA ASN A 6 34.22 3.68 45.15
C ASN A 6 34.56 3.84 43.65
N LEU A 7 35.74 3.40 43.22
CA LEU A 7 36.17 3.44 41.82
C LEU A 7 35.31 2.57 40.91
N VAL A 8 34.89 1.38 41.38
CA VAL A 8 33.99 0.51 40.61
C VAL A 8 32.60 1.14 40.46
N ALA A 9 32.07 1.75 41.52
CA ALA A 9 30.79 2.45 41.45
C ALA A 9 30.84 3.68 40.52
N GLN A 10 31.97 4.41 40.52
CA GLN A 10 32.17 5.58 39.67
C GLN A 10 32.26 5.19 38.18
N SER A 11 33.01 4.13 37.85
CA SER A 11 33.08 3.58 36.49
C SER A 11 31.72 3.05 36.01
N LEU A 12 30.95 2.43 36.90
CA LEU A 12 29.60 1.94 36.57
C LEU A 12 28.61 3.09 36.30
N ASN A 13 28.68 4.17 37.09
CA ASN A 13 27.85 5.36 36.87
C ASN A 13 28.23 6.07 35.57
N PHE A 14 29.52 6.15 35.24
CA PHE A 14 29.98 6.68 33.97
C PHE A 14 29.46 5.85 32.79
N LEU A 15 29.55 4.53 32.87
CA LEU A 15 29.03 3.64 31.84
C LEU A 15 27.51 3.73 31.71
N LYS A 16 26.77 3.84 32.83
CA LYS A 16 25.32 4.07 32.81
C LYS A 16 24.93 5.38 32.13
N MET A 17 25.65 6.46 32.40
CA MET A 17 25.41 7.76 31.74
C MET A 17 25.71 7.68 30.24
N GLN A 18 26.80 7.02 29.84
CA GLN A 18 27.16 6.81 28.44
C GLN A 18 26.09 5.99 27.69
N VAL A 19 25.59 4.91 28.31
CA VAL A 19 24.49 4.11 27.76
C VAL A 19 23.21 4.95 27.65
N HIS A 20 22.88 5.77 28.65
CA HIS A 20 21.69 6.62 28.62
C HIS A 20 21.75 7.68 27.50
N LEU A 21 22.93 8.27 27.27
CA LEU A 21 23.16 9.21 26.16
C LEU A 21 23.07 8.51 24.80
N LEU A 22 23.56 7.28 24.69
CA LEU A 22 23.44 6.48 23.47
C LEU A 22 21.97 6.09 23.20
N GLU A 23 21.21 5.72 24.24
CA GLU A 23 19.78 5.44 24.14
C GLU A 23 18.95 6.69 23.80
N ALA A 24 19.38 7.87 24.24
CA ALA A 24 18.75 9.14 23.87
C ALA A 24 19.01 9.47 22.40
N ALA A 25 20.26 9.33 21.92
CA ALA A 25 20.62 9.54 20.52
C ALA A 25 19.94 8.53 19.57
N THR A 26 19.79 7.28 20.01
CA THR A 26 19.05 6.25 19.24
C THR A 26 17.56 6.55 19.18
N ARG A 27 17.00 7.22 20.20
CA ARG A 27 15.60 7.69 20.21
C ARG A 27 15.38 8.98 19.41
N GLU A 28 16.41 9.83 19.27
CA GLU A 28 16.33 11.11 18.55
C GLU A 28 16.72 11.02 17.06
N ALA A 29 17.38 9.94 16.61
CA ALA A 29 17.81 9.81 15.23
C ALA A 29 16.67 9.37 14.28
N ARG A 30 15.97 10.36 13.70
CA ARG A 30 15.46 10.35 12.30
C ARG A 30 14.46 9.24 11.89
N ILE A 31 13.81 8.52 12.81
CA ILE A 31 12.73 7.58 12.44
C ILE A 31 11.37 8.30 12.36
N ASN A 32 11.13 9.33 13.18
CA ASN A 32 9.85 10.03 13.23
C ASN A 32 9.57 10.88 11.98
N GLU A 33 10.60 11.42 11.30
CA GLU A 33 10.44 12.20 10.07
C GLU A 33 10.13 11.33 8.84
N ILE A 34 10.48 10.05 8.89
CA ILE A 34 10.22 9.07 7.81
C ILE A 34 8.81 8.45 7.93
N GLY A 35 8.16 8.61 9.08
CA GLY A 35 6.85 8.01 9.37
C GLY A 35 5.75 8.39 8.37
N GLU A 36 5.80 9.59 7.79
CA GLU A 36 4.86 10.01 6.74
C GLU A 36 5.31 9.61 5.32
N ILE A 37 6.62 9.42 5.11
CA ILE A 37 7.21 9.11 3.81
C ILE A 37 6.91 7.66 3.41
N VAL A 38 7.09 6.70 4.32
CA VAL A 38 6.94 5.27 4.00
C VAL A 38 5.52 4.93 3.50
N PRO A 39 4.43 5.39 4.14
CA PRO A 39 3.09 5.12 3.64
C PRO A 39 2.79 5.84 2.31
N LEU A 40 3.39 7.02 2.07
CA LEU A 40 3.31 7.71 0.79
C LEU A 40 3.97 6.90 -0.34
N LEU A 41 5.14 6.30 -0.06
CA LEU A 41 5.84 5.43 -1.01
C LEU A 41 5.00 4.19 -1.36
N GLY A 42 4.43 3.49 -0.37
CA GLY A 42 3.58 2.33 -0.63
C GLY A 42 2.35 2.67 -1.49
N ARG A 43 1.74 3.85 -1.31
CA ARG A 43 0.67 4.32 -2.21
C ARG A 43 1.15 4.54 -3.64
N ALA A 44 2.31 5.17 -3.80
CA ALA A 44 2.89 5.42 -5.11
C ALA A 44 3.22 4.10 -5.83
N GLU A 45 3.73 3.11 -5.09
CA GLU A 45 3.99 1.75 -5.59
C GLU A 45 2.71 1.06 -6.07
N LEU A 46 1.64 1.09 -5.27
CA LEU A 46 0.34 0.52 -5.68
C LEU A 46 -0.19 1.21 -6.94
N LYS A 47 -0.17 2.55 -6.98
CA LYS A 47 -0.62 3.30 -8.17
C LYS A 47 0.17 2.88 -9.41
N HIS A 48 1.48 2.77 -9.29
CA HIS A 48 2.34 2.37 -10.39
C HIS A 48 2.03 0.93 -10.86
N ALA A 49 1.85 -0.01 -9.92
CA ALA A 49 1.51 -1.39 -10.22
C ALA A 49 0.15 -1.52 -10.94
N VAL A 50 -0.85 -0.73 -10.54
CA VAL A 50 -2.15 -0.63 -11.23
C VAL A 50 -1.94 -0.12 -12.65
N ASP A 51 -1.27 1.01 -12.82
CA ASP A 51 -1.03 1.65 -14.12
C ASP A 51 -0.35 0.65 -15.08
N GLU A 52 0.68 -0.06 -14.60
CA GLU A 52 1.40 -1.07 -15.39
C GLU A 52 0.51 -2.28 -15.73
N SER A 53 -0.32 -2.75 -14.79
CA SER A 53 -1.24 -3.86 -15.03
C SER A 53 -2.28 -3.52 -16.10
N ILE A 54 -2.85 -2.32 -16.03
CA ILE A 54 -3.85 -1.83 -16.98
C ILE A 54 -3.21 -1.60 -18.35
N GLN A 55 -2.05 -0.97 -18.42
CA GLN A 55 -1.33 -0.79 -19.69
C GLN A 55 -1.01 -2.13 -20.36
N ARG A 56 -0.49 -3.10 -19.60
CA ARG A 56 -0.23 -4.46 -20.12
C ARG A 56 -1.50 -5.12 -20.65
N PHE A 57 -2.61 -4.98 -19.94
CA PHE A 57 -3.89 -5.50 -20.39
C PHE A 57 -4.31 -4.90 -21.75
N GLY A 58 -4.18 -3.58 -21.92
CA GLY A 58 -4.55 -2.90 -23.17
C GLY A 58 -3.71 -3.35 -24.35
N MET A 59 -2.39 -3.46 -24.14
CA MET A 59 -1.46 -3.97 -25.15
C MET A 59 -1.80 -5.40 -25.59
N GLN A 60 -2.36 -6.22 -24.70
CA GLN A 60 -2.68 -7.61 -24.97
C GLN A 60 -4.06 -7.81 -25.60
N THR A 61 -5.03 -6.90 -25.39
CA THR A 61 -6.44 -7.19 -25.65
C THR A 61 -7.11 -6.33 -26.73
N ARG A 62 -6.44 -5.29 -27.27
CA ARG A 62 -7.06 -4.29 -28.19
C ARG A 62 -8.32 -3.60 -27.63
N ILE A 63 -8.64 -3.82 -26.36
CA ILE A 63 -9.74 -3.17 -25.65
C ILE A 63 -9.33 -1.74 -25.31
N MET A 64 -10.23 -0.79 -25.51
CA MET A 64 -10.01 0.61 -25.13
C MET A 64 -10.06 0.74 -23.61
N LEU A 65 -9.02 1.34 -23.02
CA LEU A 65 -8.90 1.49 -21.57
C LEU A 65 -9.01 2.93 -21.14
N GLU A 66 -9.82 3.14 -20.12
CA GLU A 66 -9.92 4.41 -19.41
C GLU A 66 -9.56 4.18 -17.94
N LEU A 67 -8.64 4.99 -17.42
CA LEU A 67 -8.18 4.91 -16.03
C LEU A 67 -8.35 6.28 -15.38
N ASP A 68 -9.15 6.31 -14.31
CA ASP A 68 -9.42 7.50 -13.52
C ASP A 68 -8.94 7.30 -12.07
N HIS A 69 -8.01 8.16 -11.64
CA HIS A 69 -7.49 8.18 -10.27
C HIS A 69 -8.03 9.42 -9.56
N ARG A 70 -8.89 9.22 -8.57
CA ARG A 70 -9.45 10.28 -7.73
C ARG A 70 -8.82 10.26 -6.36
N HIS A 71 -8.23 11.40 -5.99
CA HIS A 71 -7.63 11.58 -4.69
C HIS A 71 -8.42 12.61 -3.89
N GLU A 72 -9.27 12.12 -3.00
CA GLU A 72 -10.23 12.95 -2.25
C GLU A 72 -9.96 12.92 -0.73
N GLY A 73 -9.06 12.04 -0.27
CA GLY A 73 -8.78 11.84 1.15
C GLY A 73 -7.39 11.30 1.45
N ARG A 74 -7.11 11.11 2.74
CA ARG A 74 -5.78 10.75 3.24
C ARG A 74 -5.60 9.26 3.52
N LEU A 75 -6.61 8.42 3.24
CA LEU A 75 -6.56 7.01 3.58
C LEU A 75 -5.32 6.34 2.97
N LEU A 76 -4.70 5.53 3.82
CA LEU A 76 -3.54 4.70 3.50
C LEU A 76 -4.01 3.26 3.61
N LEU A 77 -3.98 2.53 2.50
CA LEU A 77 -4.15 1.09 2.56
C LEU A 77 -3.00 0.51 3.38
N ALA A 78 -3.33 -0.36 4.33
CA ALA A 78 -2.33 -1.10 5.06
C ALA A 78 -1.51 -1.96 4.09
N PRO A 79 -0.20 -2.19 4.34
CA PRO A 79 0.68 -2.87 3.39
C PRO A 79 0.20 -4.26 2.94
N ASP A 80 -0.57 -4.96 3.78
CA ASP A 80 -1.18 -6.26 3.51
C ASP A 80 -2.40 -6.20 2.57
N GLN A 81 -3.03 -5.03 2.45
CA GLN A 81 -4.21 -4.81 1.60
C GLN A 81 -3.84 -4.53 0.14
N GLN A 82 -2.67 -3.92 -0.11
CA GLN A 82 -2.24 -3.56 -1.47
C GLN A 82 -2.11 -4.77 -2.40
N PRO A 83 -1.52 -5.91 -1.97
CA PRO A 83 -1.50 -7.12 -2.79
C PRO A 83 -2.91 -7.64 -3.09
N GLN A 84 -3.84 -7.56 -2.13
CA GLN A 84 -5.23 -8.02 -2.31
C GLN A 84 -5.95 -7.18 -3.37
N VAL A 85 -5.77 -5.86 -3.34
CA VAL A 85 -6.30 -4.94 -4.37
C VAL A 85 -5.76 -5.33 -5.75
N MET A 86 -4.46 -5.59 -5.87
CA MET A 86 -3.87 -6.03 -7.14
C MET A 86 -4.44 -7.37 -7.62
N PHE A 87 -4.65 -8.34 -6.73
CA PHE A 87 -5.28 -9.61 -7.09
C PHE A 87 -6.71 -9.42 -7.59
N ILE A 88 -7.51 -8.58 -6.93
CA ILE A 88 -8.89 -8.29 -7.34
C ILE A 88 -8.91 -7.63 -8.72
N LEU A 89 -8.04 -6.63 -8.96
CA LEU A 89 -7.93 -5.96 -10.25
C LEU A 89 -7.52 -6.94 -11.35
N GLN A 90 -6.48 -7.75 -11.13
CA GLN A 90 -5.99 -8.70 -12.11
C GLN A 90 -7.03 -9.79 -12.44
N ASP A 91 -7.75 -10.29 -11.43
CA ASP A 91 -8.83 -11.26 -11.64
C ASP A 91 -9.97 -10.65 -12.46
N ALA A 92 -10.41 -9.44 -12.10
CA ALA A 92 -11.45 -8.72 -12.85
C ALA A 92 -11.07 -8.52 -14.32
N LEU A 93 -9.86 -8.03 -14.59
CA LEU A 93 -9.35 -7.87 -15.96
C LEU A 93 -9.24 -9.22 -16.70
N SER A 94 -8.77 -10.27 -16.02
CA SER A 94 -8.69 -11.61 -16.60
C SER A 94 -10.07 -12.15 -16.97
N ASN A 95 -11.09 -11.89 -16.13
CA ASN A 95 -12.47 -12.27 -16.38
C ASN A 95 -13.06 -11.53 -17.58
N ILE A 96 -12.84 -10.21 -17.68
CA ILE A 96 -13.27 -9.40 -18.82
C ILE A 96 -12.69 -9.95 -20.12
N ARG A 97 -11.36 -10.16 -20.17
CA ARG A 97 -10.69 -10.70 -21.36
C ARG A 97 -11.24 -12.05 -21.79
N LYS A 98 -11.58 -12.92 -20.83
CA LYS A 98 -12.03 -14.29 -21.13
C LYS A 98 -13.51 -14.35 -21.53
N HIS A 99 -14.34 -13.44 -21.03
CA HIS A 99 -15.79 -13.66 -21.01
C HIS A 99 -16.64 -12.50 -21.48
N ALA A 100 -16.15 -11.26 -21.47
CA ALA A 100 -17.00 -10.09 -21.71
C ALA A 100 -17.18 -9.75 -23.20
N GLU A 101 -16.23 -10.11 -24.08
CA GLU A 101 -16.18 -9.57 -25.46
C GLU A 101 -16.27 -8.02 -25.48
N ALA A 102 -15.79 -7.38 -24.40
CA ALA A 102 -15.87 -5.93 -24.22
C ALA A 102 -14.98 -5.19 -25.22
N GLN A 103 -15.43 -4.01 -25.62
CA GLN A 103 -14.65 -3.07 -26.43
C GLN A 103 -14.03 -1.96 -25.58
N ARG A 104 -14.63 -1.67 -24.42
CA ARG A 104 -14.15 -0.68 -23.48
C ARG A 104 -14.16 -1.21 -22.05
N VAL A 105 -13.13 -0.85 -21.31
CA VAL A 105 -13.04 -1.06 -19.87
C VAL A 105 -12.67 0.26 -19.20
N SER A 106 -13.43 0.64 -18.19
CA SER A 106 -13.12 1.76 -17.30
C SER A 106 -12.72 1.24 -15.93
N VAL A 107 -11.60 1.75 -15.42
CA VAL A 107 -11.13 1.49 -14.06
C VAL A 107 -11.09 2.81 -13.31
N THR A 108 -11.84 2.89 -12.22
CA THR A 108 -11.85 4.07 -11.33
C THR A 108 -11.32 3.68 -9.96
N ILE A 109 -10.32 4.42 -9.48
CA ILE A 109 -9.77 4.27 -8.14
C ILE A 109 -10.03 5.56 -7.37
N VAL A 110 -10.79 5.46 -6.29
CA VAL A 110 -11.07 6.57 -5.38
C VAL A 110 -10.39 6.30 -4.06
N ASN A 111 -9.44 7.17 -3.70
CA ASN A 111 -8.82 7.16 -2.39
C ASN A 111 -9.33 8.36 -1.59
N GLY A 112 -10.45 8.15 -0.88
CA GLY A 112 -11.19 9.16 -0.14
C GLY A 112 -11.17 8.92 1.37
N ARG A 113 -12.35 8.93 1.99
CA ARG A 113 -12.54 8.40 3.36
C ARG A 113 -12.38 6.89 3.39
N ASP A 114 -12.88 6.24 2.35
CA ASP A 114 -12.74 4.83 2.08
C ASP A 114 -11.94 4.61 0.79
N PHE A 115 -11.39 3.41 0.61
CA PHE A 115 -10.77 3.01 -0.65
C PHE A 115 -11.82 2.32 -1.52
N SER A 116 -11.96 2.76 -2.76
CA SER A 116 -12.87 2.16 -3.74
C SER A 116 -12.15 1.85 -5.04
N LEU A 117 -12.26 0.61 -5.49
CA LEU A 117 -11.84 0.16 -6.82
C LEU A 117 -13.09 -0.27 -7.58
N LEU A 118 -13.36 0.41 -8.69
CA LEU A 118 -14.44 0.08 -9.61
C LEU A 118 -13.83 -0.32 -10.96
N VAL A 119 -14.25 -1.47 -11.46
CA VAL A 119 -13.85 -1.98 -12.78
C VAL A 119 -15.14 -2.28 -13.53
N GLU A 120 -15.35 -1.59 -14.65
CA GLU A 120 -16.53 -1.69 -15.48
C GLU A 120 -16.12 -2.02 -16.91
N ASP A 121 -16.92 -2.86 -17.56
CA ASP A 121 -16.77 -3.22 -18.97
C ASP A 121 -18.11 -3.04 -19.70
N ASP A 122 -18.05 -2.80 -21.01
CA ASP A 122 -19.23 -2.68 -21.88
C ASP A 122 -19.64 -4.00 -22.54
N GLY A 123 -19.09 -5.11 -22.05
CA GLY A 123 -19.27 -6.43 -22.63
C GLY A 123 -20.51 -7.16 -22.14
N GLN A 124 -20.63 -8.41 -22.58
CA GLN A 124 -21.67 -9.34 -22.14
C GLN A 124 -21.25 -9.95 -20.80
N GLY A 125 -21.79 -9.40 -19.71
CA GLY A 125 -21.52 -9.90 -18.37
C GLY A 125 -21.79 -11.41 -18.21
N LEU A 126 -21.13 -12.03 -17.21
CA LEU A 126 -21.34 -13.45 -16.87
C LEU A 126 -22.83 -13.72 -16.62
N ARG A 127 -23.48 -14.47 -17.53
CA ARG A 127 -24.76 -15.11 -17.21
C ARG A 127 -24.49 -16.11 -16.07
N SER A 128 -25.06 -15.80 -14.90
CA SER A 128 -25.11 -16.52 -13.62
C SER A 128 -24.02 -16.31 -12.56
N ALA A 129 -24.44 -15.53 -11.54
CA ALA A 129 -24.36 -15.78 -10.10
C ALA A 129 -23.00 -15.79 -9.38
N ARG A 130 -22.63 -14.65 -8.78
CA ARG A 130 -22.52 -14.44 -7.32
C ARG A 130 -21.91 -13.06 -7.04
N SER A 131 -22.76 -12.12 -6.65
CA SER A 131 -22.34 -10.88 -5.98
C SER A 131 -21.65 -11.24 -4.66
N ARG A 132 -20.32 -11.39 -4.66
CA ARG A 132 -19.54 -11.32 -3.41
C ARG A 132 -19.41 -9.84 -3.04
N ARG A 133 -20.39 -9.38 -2.25
CA ARG A 133 -20.20 -8.20 -1.41
C ARG A 133 -19.10 -8.53 -0.40
N VAL A 134 -18.00 -7.80 -0.46
CA VAL A 134 -17.00 -7.75 0.61
C VAL A 134 -17.19 -6.40 1.29
N CYS A 135 -17.77 -6.43 2.48
CA CYS A 135 -17.64 -5.46 3.58
C CYS A 135 -18.41 -6.01 4.79
N PRO A 136 -18.06 -5.62 6.04
CA PRO A 136 -17.14 -4.55 6.43
C PRO A 136 -15.76 -5.03 6.86
#